data_AF-A0A5M5E429-F1
#
_entry.id   AF-A0A5M5E429-F1
#
_cell.length_a   1.000
_cell.length_b   1.000
_cell.length_c   1.000
_cell.angle_alpha   90.00
_cell.angle_beta   90.00
_cell.angle_gamma   90.00
#
_symmetry.space_group_name_H-M   'P 1'
#
loop_
_entity.id
_entity.type
_entity.pdbx_description
1 polymer ?
#
loop_
_entity_poly.entity_id
_entity_poly.type
_entity_poly.pdbx_seq_one_letter_code
_entity_poly.pdbx_strand_id
1 'polypeptide(L)'
;MKRKTILFISILQLLVITGCYDDLGNYDYTNSTKVSFVNSASSDYTFMVGDLFEMDAPINFSTDIGNVDELFTVQWYLNRELIYTGYHLKYQFEKGGTYELILKVINKETNETYISNKYTLTGKNSFDWGWMILSDKGDGKSSLSFINPGLRATHDVENTIEDGLGTDPRGIYYYYVLGSISGSYVSGLPKILINQGSGSVTLDGNSLQKDMWLADEFENRKEPEGLKIMDFAFKEEYYVICSEQGEVYIRAVGTDNKAIPYYGKYGAMPYEFEGGSRITCFAPFHNVTYWCADEERCILYDEQNARFIGITHYPQWGAVYTPAIVYFKTYDQDLEVPSGVLRVNNMGAGTRCLAIGAYEKKDVASNGGLTFWSNYVSLIDVQGTGNYDLHEFAVKDMDNNSHLITGTDQYGFSGSSLLTPQSVIKMSSNFEKNPYFYFTDGDKNLYIYSMQMRGHMLAYTAGSRITGISGSPVVCEFYGYGGNSTDPNFRLALSQENGDIAIIDVNTSQMVRLFEGFAPDLELKTFSGFGDVKGMVWCTNYEGEY
;
A
#
# COMPACT_ATOMS: atom_id res chain seq x y z
N MET A 1 92.59 -37.04 -0.03
CA MET A 1 91.13 -37.28 0.00
C MET A 1 90.27 -36.06 -0.36
N LYS A 2 90.63 -34.80 -0.08
CA LYS A 2 89.75 -33.64 -0.39
C LYS A 2 89.59 -33.27 -1.89
N ARG A 3 90.52 -33.65 -2.77
CA ARG A 3 90.50 -33.22 -4.19
C ARG A 3 89.64 -34.10 -5.13
N LYS A 4 89.38 -35.37 -4.76
CA LYS A 4 88.50 -36.28 -5.52
C LYS A 4 87.01 -36.11 -5.16
N THR A 5 86.71 -35.70 -3.92
CA THR A 5 85.34 -35.43 -3.46
C THR A 5 84.78 -34.12 -4.04
N ILE A 6 85.62 -33.09 -4.23
CA ILE A 6 85.19 -31.82 -4.84
C ILE A 6 84.86 -32.00 -6.33
N LEU A 7 85.66 -32.79 -7.07
CA LEU A 7 85.41 -33.04 -8.50
C LEU A 7 84.09 -33.83 -8.72
N PHE A 8 83.75 -34.75 -7.81
CA PHE A 8 82.52 -35.54 -7.89
C PHE A 8 81.28 -34.71 -7.56
N ILE A 9 81.38 -33.77 -6.60
CA ILE A 9 80.29 -32.86 -6.24
C ILE A 9 80.06 -31.81 -7.34
N SER A 10 81.11 -31.32 -7.99
CA SER A 10 80.98 -30.38 -9.11
C SER A 10 80.35 -30.99 -10.37
N ILE A 11 80.62 -32.27 -10.66
CA ILE A 11 80.00 -33.00 -11.79
C ILE A 11 78.54 -33.33 -11.48
N LEU A 12 78.22 -33.68 -10.23
CA LEU A 12 76.84 -33.94 -9.80
C LEU A 12 75.99 -32.65 -9.77
N GLN A 13 76.59 -31.51 -9.46
CA GLN A 13 75.93 -30.20 -9.56
C GLN A 13 75.66 -29.77 -11.00
N LEU A 14 76.52 -30.12 -11.96
CA LEU A 14 76.32 -29.84 -13.40
C LEU A 14 75.23 -30.70 -14.04
N LEU A 15 74.97 -31.91 -13.54
CA LEU A 15 73.90 -32.81 -14.01
C LEU A 15 72.50 -32.43 -13.49
N VAL A 16 72.41 -31.65 -12.41
CA VAL A 16 71.13 -31.17 -11.85
C VAL A 16 70.63 -29.90 -12.57
N ILE A 17 71.50 -29.17 -13.27
CA ILE A 17 71.13 -27.95 -14.01
C ILE A 17 70.63 -28.24 -15.44
N THR A 18 70.81 -29.47 -15.94
CA THR A 18 70.30 -29.90 -17.26
C THR A 18 68.92 -30.56 -17.20
N GLY A 19 68.36 -30.80 -16.01
CA GLY A 19 67.01 -31.33 -15.83
C GLY A 19 65.90 -30.26 -15.78
N CYS A 20 66.27 -28.97 -15.77
CA CYS A 20 65.35 -27.84 -15.78
C CYS A 20 65.63 -26.90 -16.96
N TYR A 21 65.94 -27.46 -18.13
CA TYR A 21 66.14 -26.70 -19.35
C TYR A 21 65.52 -27.43 -20.54
N ASP A 22 64.21 -27.65 -20.46
CA ASP A 22 63.32 -27.87 -21.60
C ASP A 22 61.89 -27.49 -21.17
N ASP A 23 61.67 -26.19 -21.01
CA ASP A 23 60.37 -25.59 -21.35
C ASP A 23 60.66 -24.42 -22.27
N LEU A 24 60.98 -24.78 -23.53
CA LEU A 24 60.90 -23.85 -24.64
C LEU A 24 59.42 -23.46 -24.74
N GLY A 25 59.09 -22.30 -24.17
CA GLY A 25 57.76 -21.69 -24.13
C GLY A 25 57.19 -21.41 -25.52
N ASN A 26 56.89 -22.49 -26.24
CA ASN A 26 56.00 -22.53 -27.37
C ASN A 26 54.77 -23.31 -26.93
N TYR A 27 54.08 -22.77 -25.93
CA TYR A 27 52.72 -23.17 -25.65
C TYR A 27 51.91 -22.73 -26.88
N ASP A 28 51.33 -23.69 -27.60
CA ASP A 28 50.26 -23.40 -28.56
C ASP A 28 49.07 -22.88 -27.76
N TYR A 29 49.08 -21.59 -27.46
CA TYR A 29 47.93 -20.90 -26.88
C TYR A 29 46.86 -20.88 -27.96
N THR A 30 45.86 -21.74 -27.81
CA THR A 30 44.62 -21.59 -28.54
C THR A 30 43.98 -20.28 -28.08
N ASN A 31 43.79 -19.34 -29.01
CA ASN A 31 43.03 -18.12 -28.74
C ASN A 31 41.56 -18.52 -28.53
N SER A 32 41.21 -18.86 -27.29
CA SER A 32 39.84 -19.13 -26.91
C SER A 32 39.06 -17.82 -26.80
N THR A 33 37.76 -17.90 -27.10
CA THR A 33 36.85 -16.76 -26.89
C THR A 33 36.83 -16.41 -25.40
N LYS A 34 37.26 -15.19 -25.07
CA LYS A 34 37.28 -14.69 -23.71
C LYS A 34 35.88 -14.30 -23.28
N VAL A 35 35.56 -14.64 -22.03
CA VAL A 35 34.30 -14.31 -21.37
C VAL A 35 34.55 -13.15 -20.41
N SER A 36 33.68 -12.15 -20.46
CA SER A 36 33.63 -11.05 -19.49
C SER A 36 32.20 -10.85 -19.00
N PHE A 37 32.03 -10.25 -17.84
CA PHE A 37 30.72 -10.12 -17.18
C PHE A 37 30.29 -8.65 -17.13
N VAL A 38 28.99 -8.38 -17.24
CA VAL A 38 28.44 -7.02 -17.04
C VAL A 38 28.71 -6.58 -15.60
N ASN A 39 28.96 -5.29 -15.39
CA ASN A 39 29.32 -4.75 -14.08
C ASN A 39 28.18 -4.95 -13.06
N SER A 40 28.44 -5.73 -12.01
CA SER A 40 27.46 -6.05 -10.97
C SER A 40 27.14 -4.87 -10.04
N ALA A 41 27.99 -3.84 -9.96
CA ALA A 41 27.74 -2.65 -9.15
C ALA A 41 26.72 -1.68 -9.77
N SER A 42 26.27 -1.95 -10.99
CA SER A 42 25.30 -1.14 -11.73
C SER A 42 24.15 -1.99 -12.28
N SER A 43 23.90 -3.16 -11.70
CA SER A 43 22.95 -4.14 -12.21
C SER A 43 22.21 -4.82 -11.08
N ASP A 44 21.03 -4.28 -10.78
CA ASP A 44 20.05 -4.88 -9.89
C ASP A 44 18.89 -5.42 -10.72
N TYR A 45 18.53 -6.68 -10.49
CA TYR A 45 17.46 -7.35 -11.21
C TYR A 45 16.29 -7.59 -10.26
N THR A 46 15.11 -7.08 -10.63
CA THR A 46 13.89 -7.25 -9.86
C THR A 46 12.91 -8.14 -10.63
N PHE A 47 12.24 -9.07 -9.93
CA PHE A 47 11.25 -9.96 -10.53
C PHE A 47 10.11 -10.27 -9.55
N MET A 48 8.94 -10.64 -10.08
CA MET A 48 7.80 -11.04 -9.26
C MET A 48 7.89 -12.53 -8.92
N VAL A 49 7.75 -12.86 -7.64
CA VAL A 49 7.69 -14.24 -7.14
C VAL A 49 6.44 -14.92 -7.68
N GLY A 50 6.58 -16.19 -8.08
CA GLY A 50 5.51 -16.96 -8.68
C GLY A 50 5.36 -16.80 -10.19
N ASP A 51 5.97 -15.78 -10.82
CA ASP A 51 6.04 -15.65 -12.28
C ASP A 51 7.29 -16.34 -12.83
N LEU A 52 7.24 -16.77 -14.11
CA LEU A 52 8.41 -17.27 -14.81
C LEU A 52 9.36 -16.11 -15.10
N PHE A 53 10.52 -16.10 -14.46
CA PHE A 53 11.59 -15.15 -14.73
C PHE A 53 12.45 -15.67 -15.87
N GLU A 54 12.55 -14.87 -16.95
CA GLU A 54 13.41 -15.12 -18.09
C GLU A 54 14.50 -14.05 -18.20
N MET A 55 15.75 -14.48 -18.35
CA MET A 55 16.90 -13.57 -18.41
C MET A 55 18.06 -14.19 -19.20
N ASP A 56 18.64 -13.40 -20.10
CA ASP A 56 19.89 -13.77 -20.77
C ASP A 56 21.06 -13.56 -19.81
N ALA A 57 22.03 -14.48 -19.83
CA ALA A 57 23.19 -14.35 -18.97
C ALA A 57 23.95 -13.04 -19.28
N PRO A 58 24.21 -12.16 -18.27
CA PRO A 58 24.87 -10.86 -18.42
C PRO A 58 26.38 -11.04 -18.67
N ILE A 59 26.68 -11.60 -19.84
CA ILE A 59 27.99 -12.06 -20.29
C ILE A 59 28.27 -11.41 -21.64
N ASN A 60 29.49 -10.92 -21.80
CA ASN A 60 30.04 -10.45 -23.07
C ASN A 60 31.16 -11.38 -23.53
N PHE A 61 31.21 -11.65 -24.83
CA PHE A 61 32.24 -12.47 -25.47
C PHE A 61 33.20 -11.61 -26.27
N SER A 62 34.47 -11.99 -26.33
CA SER A 62 35.47 -11.28 -27.14
C SER A 62 35.32 -11.47 -28.66
N THR A 63 34.41 -12.35 -29.08
CA THR A 63 34.06 -12.66 -30.46
C THR A 63 32.56 -12.89 -30.54
N ASP A 64 31.94 -12.60 -31.68
CA ASP A 64 30.53 -12.90 -31.90
C ASP A 64 30.29 -14.41 -31.87
N ILE A 65 29.30 -14.83 -31.08
CA ILE A 65 28.88 -16.23 -30.95
C ILE A 65 27.42 -16.32 -31.41
N GLY A 66 27.16 -17.20 -32.37
CA GLY A 66 25.80 -17.45 -32.85
C GLY A 66 24.93 -18.17 -31.81
N ASN A 67 25.44 -19.27 -31.25
CA ASN A 67 24.75 -20.04 -30.21
C ASN A 67 25.70 -20.29 -29.02
N VAL A 68 25.46 -19.57 -27.92
CA VAL A 68 26.31 -19.64 -26.72
C VAL A 68 26.30 -21.03 -26.11
N ASP A 69 25.14 -21.70 -26.09
CA ASP A 69 24.98 -23.01 -25.48
C ASP A 69 25.65 -24.14 -26.29
N GLU A 70 26.12 -23.90 -27.52
CA GLU A 70 26.93 -24.87 -28.26
C GLU A 70 28.40 -24.90 -27.78
N LEU A 71 28.96 -23.72 -27.48
CA LEU A 71 30.38 -23.57 -27.12
C LEU A 71 30.62 -23.51 -25.62
N PHE A 72 29.62 -23.08 -24.85
CA PHE A 72 29.74 -22.86 -23.42
C PHE A 72 28.65 -23.59 -22.64
N THR A 73 28.99 -24.00 -21.42
CA THR A 73 28.02 -24.39 -20.39
C THR A 73 27.88 -23.22 -19.43
N VAL A 74 26.73 -22.57 -19.42
CA VAL A 74 26.42 -21.48 -18.49
C VAL A 74 25.63 -22.04 -17.33
N GLN A 75 26.15 -21.90 -16.11
CA GLN A 75 25.54 -22.37 -14.87
C GLN A 75 25.14 -21.18 -14.00
N TRP A 76 23.90 -21.22 -13.51
CA TRP A 76 23.31 -20.18 -12.68
C TRP A 76 23.22 -20.65 -11.24
N TYR A 77 23.91 -19.95 -10.34
CA TYR A 77 23.91 -20.26 -8.93
C TYR A 77 23.19 -19.18 -8.15
N LEU A 78 22.13 -19.56 -7.45
CA LEU A 78 21.35 -18.68 -6.57
C LEU A 78 21.66 -19.04 -5.12
N ASN A 79 22.12 -18.09 -4.31
CA ASN A 79 22.58 -18.33 -2.95
C ASN A 79 23.54 -19.55 -2.85
N ARG A 80 24.37 -19.73 -3.88
CA ARG A 80 25.35 -20.82 -4.07
C ARG A 80 24.78 -22.19 -4.41
N GLU A 81 23.48 -22.31 -4.67
CA GLU A 81 22.85 -23.53 -5.19
C GLU A 81 22.65 -23.42 -6.70
N LEU A 82 22.97 -24.49 -7.44
CA LEU A 82 22.78 -24.53 -8.89
C LEU A 82 21.28 -24.64 -9.20
N ILE A 83 20.71 -23.59 -9.82
CA ILE A 83 19.29 -23.54 -10.15
C ILE A 83 18.99 -23.81 -11.62
N TYR A 84 19.95 -23.53 -12.52
CA TYR A 84 19.73 -23.67 -13.96
C TYR A 84 21.05 -23.85 -14.73
N THR A 85 20.96 -24.47 -15.92
CA THR A 85 22.07 -24.57 -16.87
C THR A 85 21.57 -24.25 -18.28
N GLY A 86 22.20 -23.27 -18.93
CA GLY A 86 21.84 -22.72 -20.23
C GLY A 86 22.03 -21.20 -20.27
N TYR A 87 22.22 -20.60 -21.44
CA TYR A 87 22.46 -19.16 -21.59
C TYR A 87 21.22 -18.32 -21.25
N HIS A 88 20.03 -18.83 -21.55
CA HIS A 88 18.76 -18.19 -21.26
C HIS A 88 18.14 -18.79 -20.00
N LEU A 89 18.25 -18.10 -18.86
CA LEU A 89 17.62 -18.52 -17.62
C LEU A 89 16.10 -18.58 -17.80
N LYS A 90 15.50 -19.68 -17.35
CA LYS A 90 14.05 -19.79 -17.13
C LYS A 90 13.84 -20.39 -15.76
N TYR A 91 13.43 -19.56 -14.81
CA TYR A 91 13.30 -19.98 -13.42
C TYR A 91 12.10 -19.31 -12.76
N GLN A 92 11.36 -20.08 -11.96
CA GLN A 92 10.24 -19.55 -11.18
C GLN A 92 10.66 -19.53 -9.72
N PHE A 93 10.68 -18.34 -9.13
CA PHE A 93 11.03 -18.16 -7.73
C PHE A 93 9.80 -18.41 -6.85
N GLU A 94 9.98 -19.14 -5.75
CA GLU A 94 8.88 -19.52 -4.84
C GLU A 94 8.71 -18.57 -3.65
N LYS A 95 9.72 -17.76 -3.34
CA LYS A 95 9.72 -16.82 -2.21
C LYS A 95 10.30 -15.48 -2.63
N GLY A 96 9.87 -14.41 -1.97
CA GLY A 96 10.50 -13.10 -2.12
C GLY A 96 11.71 -12.92 -1.23
N GLY A 97 12.44 -11.84 -1.48
CA GLY A 97 13.66 -11.45 -0.79
C GLY A 97 14.82 -11.24 -1.73
N THR A 98 15.98 -10.93 -1.15
CA THR A 98 17.21 -10.68 -1.89
C THR A 98 18.02 -11.97 -2.05
N TYR A 99 18.50 -12.21 -3.27
CA TYR A 99 19.26 -13.37 -3.67
C TYR A 99 20.63 -12.97 -4.23
N GLU A 100 21.64 -13.76 -3.90
CA GLU A 100 22.97 -13.67 -4.52
C GLU A 100 22.98 -14.53 -5.78
N LEU A 101 23.17 -13.92 -6.95
CA LEU A 101 23.38 -14.65 -8.21
C LEU A 101 24.86 -14.68 -8.58
N ILE A 102 25.35 -15.87 -8.91
CA ILE A 102 26.69 -16.11 -9.46
C ILE A 102 26.55 -16.90 -10.75
N LEU A 103 27.26 -16.45 -11.79
CA LEU A 103 27.37 -17.17 -13.06
C LEU A 103 28.70 -17.89 -13.11
N LYS A 104 28.66 -19.13 -13.57
CA LYS A 104 29.83 -19.92 -13.92
C LYS A 104 29.72 -20.36 -15.38
N VAL A 105 30.71 -19.97 -16.18
CA VAL A 105 30.73 -20.21 -17.62
C VAL A 105 31.91 -21.12 -17.92
N ILE A 106 31.66 -22.27 -18.55
CA ILE A 106 32.68 -23.27 -18.86
C ILE A 106 32.75 -23.43 -20.36
N ASN A 107 33.93 -23.18 -20.94
CA ASN A 107 34.18 -23.49 -22.35
C ASN A 107 34.20 -25.01 -22.53
N LYS A 108 33.38 -25.55 -23.45
CA LYS A 108 33.24 -27.00 -23.64
C LYS A 108 34.43 -27.65 -24.33
N GLU A 109 35.21 -26.88 -25.09
CA GLU A 109 36.38 -27.37 -25.84
C GLU A 109 37.65 -27.29 -24.99
N THR A 110 37.88 -26.16 -24.31
CA THR A 110 39.12 -25.91 -23.54
C THR A 110 38.99 -26.27 -22.06
N ASN A 111 37.77 -26.45 -21.57
CA ASN A 111 37.44 -26.63 -20.15
C ASN A 111 37.83 -25.42 -19.27
N GLU A 112 38.11 -24.26 -19.88
CA GLU A 112 38.35 -23.00 -19.17
C GLU A 112 37.07 -22.54 -18.45
N THR A 113 37.22 -22.09 -17.20
CA THR A 113 36.11 -21.67 -16.35
C THR A 113 36.23 -20.20 -16.00
N TYR A 114 35.13 -19.47 -16.17
CA TYR A 114 34.99 -18.07 -15.81
C TYR A 114 33.87 -17.94 -14.77
N ILE A 115 34.10 -17.14 -13.73
CA ILE A 115 33.14 -16.95 -12.63
C ILE A 115 32.90 -15.45 -12.47
N SER A 116 31.63 -15.06 -12.38
CA SER A 116 31.24 -13.66 -12.21
C SER A 116 31.49 -13.15 -10.79
N ASN A 117 31.46 -11.83 -10.63
CA ASN A 117 31.15 -11.24 -9.33
C ASN A 117 29.68 -11.52 -8.96
N LYS A 118 29.31 -11.20 -7.71
CA LYS A 118 27.95 -11.38 -7.20
C LYS A 118 27.03 -10.32 -7.79
N TYR A 119 25.92 -10.75 -8.36
CA TYR A 119 24.78 -9.89 -8.70
C TYR A 119 23.72 -9.99 -7.61
N THR A 120 23.00 -8.88 -7.41
CA THR A 120 21.84 -8.84 -6.51
C THR A 120 20.58 -9.06 -7.32
N LEU A 121 19.80 -10.06 -6.91
CA LEU A 121 18.48 -10.36 -7.46
C LEU A 121 17.45 -10.10 -6.37
N THR A 122 16.47 -9.24 -6.62
CA THR A 122 15.40 -8.93 -5.68
C THR A 122 14.09 -9.55 -6.16
N GLY A 123 13.66 -10.60 -5.46
CA GLY A 123 12.36 -11.21 -5.63
C GLY A 123 11.30 -10.44 -4.88
N LYS A 124 10.48 -9.72 -5.63
CA LYS A 124 9.31 -8.99 -5.15
C LYS A 124 8.19 -9.97 -4.86
N ASN A 125 7.70 -9.98 -3.62
CA ASN A 125 6.56 -10.83 -3.26
C ASN A 125 5.37 -10.44 -4.13
N SER A 126 4.49 -11.39 -4.45
CA SER A 126 3.30 -11.11 -5.29
C SER A 126 2.36 -10.05 -4.69
N PHE A 127 2.64 -9.56 -3.49
CA PHE A 127 1.81 -8.70 -2.65
C PHE A 127 2.26 -7.24 -2.61
N ASP A 128 3.20 -6.85 -3.47
CA ASP A 128 3.84 -5.53 -3.41
C ASP A 128 2.97 -4.38 -3.89
N TRP A 129 1.95 -4.64 -4.72
CA TRP A 129 1.13 -3.59 -5.31
C TRP A 129 -0.20 -4.16 -5.82
N GLY A 130 -1.31 -3.85 -5.15
CA GLY A 130 -2.62 -4.46 -5.46
C GLY A 130 -3.59 -4.45 -4.27
N TRP A 131 -4.69 -5.18 -4.40
CA TRP A 131 -5.67 -5.35 -3.31
C TRP A 131 -5.29 -6.54 -2.45
N MET A 132 -5.08 -6.31 -1.16
CA MET A 132 -5.08 -7.36 -0.14
C MET A 132 -6.51 -7.53 0.39
N ILE A 133 -6.94 -8.78 0.48
CA ILE A 133 -8.30 -9.17 0.84
C ILE A 133 -8.26 -10.05 2.07
N LEU A 134 -9.02 -9.68 3.09
CA LEU A 134 -9.28 -10.53 4.26
C LEU A 134 -10.66 -11.16 4.14
N SER A 135 -10.75 -12.47 4.38
CA SER A 135 -12.02 -13.20 4.32
C SER A 135 -12.10 -14.38 5.28
N ASP A 136 -13.31 -14.91 5.45
CA ASP A 136 -13.60 -16.22 6.03
C ASP A 136 -14.02 -17.18 4.91
N LYS A 137 -13.32 -18.31 4.76
CA LYS A 137 -13.63 -19.32 3.73
C LYS A 137 -14.65 -20.37 4.18
N GLY A 138 -15.32 -20.13 5.31
CA GLY A 138 -16.34 -20.99 5.88
C GLY A 138 -15.86 -21.89 7.02
N ASP A 139 -14.60 -21.75 7.44
CA ASP A 139 -14.00 -22.48 8.56
C ASP A 139 -13.76 -21.59 9.80
N GLY A 140 -14.14 -20.31 9.72
CA GLY A 140 -13.97 -19.35 10.81
C GLY A 140 -12.55 -18.81 10.93
N LYS A 141 -11.60 -19.20 10.07
CA LYS A 141 -10.23 -18.71 10.09
C LYS A 141 -10.08 -17.47 9.21
N SER A 142 -9.18 -16.59 9.62
CA SER A 142 -8.74 -15.46 8.81
C SER A 142 -7.92 -15.97 7.63
N SER A 143 -8.38 -15.71 6.40
CA SER A 143 -7.65 -16.01 5.16
C SER A 143 -7.30 -14.71 4.43
N LEU A 144 -6.10 -14.66 3.84
CA LEU A 144 -5.64 -13.59 2.99
C LEU A 144 -5.60 -14.03 1.53
N SER A 145 -6.07 -13.14 0.66
CA SER A 145 -5.90 -13.27 -0.78
C SER A 145 -5.41 -11.96 -1.35
N PHE A 146 -4.89 -11.98 -2.56
CA PHE A 146 -4.36 -10.79 -3.21
C PHE A 146 -4.76 -10.73 -4.69
N ILE A 147 -5.09 -9.53 -5.17
CA ILE A 147 -5.31 -9.26 -6.59
C ILE A 147 -4.33 -8.18 -7.04
N ASN A 148 -3.48 -8.51 -8.01
CA ASN A 148 -2.54 -7.54 -8.59
C ASN A 148 -3.17 -6.76 -9.77
N PRO A 149 -2.60 -5.61 -10.19
CA PRO A 149 -3.09 -4.85 -11.34
C PRO A 149 -3.01 -5.60 -12.67
N GLY A 150 -2.17 -6.64 -12.76
CA GLY A 150 -2.14 -7.57 -13.88
C GLY A 150 -3.36 -8.50 -13.96
N LEU A 151 -4.36 -8.31 -13.07
CA LEU A 151 -5.59 -9.09 -13.00
C LEU A 151 -5.31 -10.59 -12.76
N ARG A 152 -4.36 -10.87 -11.87
CA ARG A 152 -4.12 -12.19 -11.30
C ARG A 152 -4.48 -12.19 -9.83
N ALA A 153 -5.14 -13.26 -9.40
CA ALA A 153 -5.50 -13.50 -8.01
C ALA A 153 -4.63 -14.60 -7.42
N THR A 154 -4.16 -14.39 -6.20
CA THR A 154 -3.47 -15.38 -5.38
C THR A 154 -4.28 -15.60 -4.11
N HIS A 155 -4.58 -16.84 -3.78
CA HIS A 155 -5.36 -17.21 -2.59
C HIS A 155 -4.46 -17.82 -1.53
N ASP A 156 -4.95 -17.83 -0.29
CA ASP A 156 -4.32 -18.53 0.85
C ASP A 156 -2.90 -18.00 1.14
N VAL A 157 -2.75 -16.68 1.04
CA VAL A 157 -1.51 -15.93 1.24
C VAL A 157 -0.98 -16.08 2.66
N GLU A 158 -1.88 -16.24 3.63
CA GLU A 158 -1.57 -16.48 5.03
C GLU A 158 -0.71 -17.73 5.26
N ASN A 159 -0.67 -18.67 4.31
CA ASN A 159 0.19 -19.86 4.42
C ASN A 159 1.69 -19.53 4.41
N THR A 160 2.06 -18.34 3.95
CA THR A 160 3.46 -17.87 4.03
C THR A 160 3.80 -17.27 5.39
N ILE A 161 2.82 -17.08 6.28
CA ILE A 161 2.97 -16.46 7.59
C ILE A 161 3.25 -17.56 8.62
N GLU A 162 4.28 -17.38 9.44
CA GLU A 162 4.59 -18.30 10.53
C GLU A 162 3.39 -18.44 11.48
N ASP A 163 3.00 -19.69 11.76
CA ASP A 163 1.81 -20.09 12.50
C ASP A 163 0.46 -19.60 11.90
N GLY A 164 0.44 -19.10 10.66
CA GLY A 164 -0.75 -18.60 9.98
C GLY A 164 -1.43 -17.43 10.68
N LEU A 165 -2.69 -17.17 10.35
CA LEU A 165 -3.54 -16.17 11.01
C LEU A 165 -4.53 -16.79 12.01
N GLY A 166 -5.27 -15.91 12.69
CA GLY A 166 -6.21 -16.28 13.73
C GLY A 166 -7.60 -16.65 13.19
N THR A 167 -8.61 -16.47 14.03
CA THR A 167 -10.02 -16.77 13.72
C THR A 167 -10.92 -15.56 13.94
N ASP A 168 -12.14 -15.63 13.39
CA ASP A 168 -13.15 -14.57 13.41
C ASP A 168 -12.62 -13.28 12.74
N PRO A 169 -12.33 -13.31 11.43
CA PRO A 169 -11.86 -12.12 10.71
C PRO A 169 -12.93 -11.02 10.72
N ARG A 170 -12.50 -9.78 10.98
CA ARG A 170 -13.40 -8.62 11.17
C ARG A 170 -13.09 -7.45 10.25
N GLY A 171 -11.81 -7.20 9.95
CA GLY A 171 -11.40 -6.09 9.06
C GLY A 171 -9.91 -6.07 8.78
N ILE A 172 -9.50 -5.32 7.75
CA ILE A 172 -8.11 -5.18 7.31
C ILE A 172 -7.82 -3.71 7.01
N TYR A 173 -6.65 -3.25 7.44
CA TYR A 173 -6.21 -1.85 7.30
C TYR A 173 -4.76 -1.81 6.83
N TYR A 174 -4.45 -0.86 5.95
CA TYR A 174 -3.10 -0.65 5.42
C TYR A 174 -2.57 0.71 5.87
N TYR A 175 -1.33 0.74 6.35
CA TYR A 175 -0.68 1.96 6.80
C TYR A 175 0.85 1.85 6.69
N TYR A 176 1.54 2.94 6.99
CA TYR A 176 3.00 2.94 7.06
C TYR A 176 3.44 3.25 8.49
N VAL A 177 4.61 2.79 8.88
CA VAL A 177 5.29 3.31 10.06
C VAL A 177 6.48 4.10 9.57
N LEU A 178 6.52 5.40 9.89
CA LEU A 178 7.68 6.22 9.56
C LEU A 178 8.88 5.70 10.36
N GLY A 179 9.91 5.27 9.65
CA GLY A 179 11.16 4.77 10.23
C GLY A 179 12.35 5.45 9.56
N SER A 180 13.45 5.59 10.29
CA SER A 180 14.75 5.94 9.71
C SER A 180 15.61 4.68 9.60
N ILE A 181 16.13 4.41 8.40
CA ILE A 181 17.29 3.54 8.21
C ILE A 181 18.51 4.45 8.35
N SER A 182 19.56 4.01 9.06
CA SER A 182 20.77 4.83 9.22
C SER A 182 21.39 5.11 7.85
N GLY A 183 21.30 6.35 7.38
CA GLY A 183 21.86 6.79 6.09
C GLY A 183 20.86 7.26 5.03
N SER A 184 19.54 7.04 5.19
CA SER A 184 18.54 7.39 4.17
C SER A 184 17.31 8.10 4.77
N TYR A 185 16.78 9.09 4.06
CA TYR A 185 15.53 9.77 4.44
C TYR A 185 14.33 8.83 4.19
N VAL A 186 13.55 8.62 5.25
CA VAL A 186 12.18 8.07 5.36
C VAL A 186 11.72 7.15 4.23
N SER A 187 11.97 5.84 4.41
CA SER A 187 11.16 4.77 3.83
C SER A 187 10.14 4.36 4.90
N GLY A 188 8.87 4.70 4.73
CA GLY A 188 7.82 4.17 5.60
C GLY A 188 7.79 2.64 5.50
N LEU A 189 7.86 1.95 6.63
CA LEU A 189 7.70 0.49 6.66
C LEU A 189 6.23 0.18 6.42
N PRO A 190 5.85 -0.47 5.30
CA PRO A 190 4.45 -0.79 5.05
C PRO A 190 3.96 -1.78 6.10
N LYS A 191 2.72 -1.61 6.57
CA LYS A 191 2.09 -2.44 7.60
C LYS A 191 0.65 -2.76 7.23
N ILE A 192 0.22 -3.97 7.61
CA ILE A 192 -1.15 -4.45 7.41
C ILE A 192 -1.72 -4.86 8.77
N LEU A 193 -2.70 -4.15 9.28
CA LEU A 193 -3.41 -4.52 10.51
C LEU A 193 -4.59 -5.44 10.16
N ILE A 194 -4.56 -6.65 10.71
CA ILE A 194 -5.65 -7.63 10.64
C ILE A 194 -6.44 -7.57 11.95
N ASN A 195 -7.68 -7.09 11.89
CA ASN A 195 -8.62 -7.14 13.00
C ASN A 195 -9.34 -8.49 12.99
N GLN A 196 -9.17 -9.28 14.05
CA GLN A 196 -9.73 -10.62 14.18
C GLN A 196 -10.05 -10.96 15.64
N GLY A 197 -11.04 -11.81 15.88
CA GLY A 197 -11.56 -12.08 17.22
C GLY A 197 -10.62 -12.84 18.14
N SER A 198 -9.67 -13.60 17.60
CA SER A 198 -8.64 -14.28 18.38
C SER A 198 -7.47 -13.37 18.81
N GLY A 199 -7.52 -12.07 18.48
CA GLY A 199 -6.45 -11.10 18.76
C GLY A 199 -5.94 -10.48 17.46
N SER A 200 -6.01 -9.16 17.35
CA SER A 200 -5.65 -8.42 16.15
C SER A 200 -4.12 -8.33 16.03
N VAL A 201 -3.61 -8.40 14.80
CA VAL A 201 -2.16 -8.46 14.54
C VAL A 201 -1.79 -7.55 13.38
N THR A 202 -0.72 -6.78 13.56
CA THR A 202 -0.03 -6.06 12.50
C THR A 202 0.97 -7.01 11.84
N LEU A 203 0.89 -7.11 10.52
CA LEU A 203 1.87 -7.76 9.67
C LEU A 203 2.84 -6.72 9.10
N ASP A 204 4.09 -7.13 8.94
CA ASP A 204 5.05 -6.40 8.12
C ASP A 204 4.66 -6.50 6.64
N GLY A 205 4.46 -5.38 5.95
CA GLY A 205 3.96 -5.35 4.57
C GLY A 205 4.94 -5.90 3.53
N ASN A 206 6.24 -5.95 3.84
CA ASN A 206 7.26 -6.48 2.94
C ASN A 206 7.33 -8.02 3.04
N SER A 207 7.34 -8.55 4.26
CA SER A 207 7.52 -9.99 4.53
C SER A 207 6.23 -10.77 4.81
N LEU A 208 5.12 -10.06 5.06
CA LEU A 208 3.85 -10.55 5.59
C LEU A 208 3.93 -11.29 6.93
N GLN A 209 5.10 -11.30 7.59
CA GLN A 209 5.23 -11.91 8.90
C GLN A 209 4.61 -11.03 9.99
N LYS A 210 4.17 -11.67 11.08
CA LYS A 210 3.64 -10.96 12.25
C LYS A 210 4.72 -10.05 12.83
N ASP A 211 4.37 -8.78 13.01
CA ASP A 211 5.28 -7.74 13.52
C ASP A 211 4.89 -7.28 14.92
N MET A 212 3.60 -6.98 15.15
CA MET A 212 3.10 -6.49 16.43
C MET A 212 1.69 -6.98 16.72
N TRP A 213 1.43 -7.44 17.94
CA TRP A 213 0.05 -7.68 18.39
C TRP A 213 -0.59 -6.36 18.78
N LEU A 214 -1.83 -6.12 18.32
CA LEU A 214 -2.51 -4.87 18.64
C LEU A 214 -2.70 -4.70 20.14
N ALA A 215 -2.95 -5.80 20.87
CA ALA A 215 -3.04 -5.79 22.33
C ALA A 215 -1.80 -5.16 22.98
N ASP A 216 -0.59 -5.43 22.49
CA ASP A 216 0.64 -4.86 23.03
C ASP A 216 0.75 -3.35 22.77
N GLU A 217 -0.04 -2.80 21.85
CA GLU A 217 -0.13 -1.37 21.57
C GLU A 217 -1.04 -0.62 22.55
N PHE A 218 -1.75 -1.31 23.44
CA PHE A 218 -2.53 -0.74 24.54
C PHE A 218 -1.73 -0.69 25.85
N GLU A 219 -1.97 0.32 26.68
CA GLU A 219 -1.29 0.49 27.98
C GLU A 219 -1.45 -0.71 28.92
N ASN A 220 -2.62 -1.34 28.90
CA ASN A 220 -2.95 -2.52 29.71
C ASN A 220 -2.59 -3.85 29.03
N ARG A 221 -1.94 -3.81 27.86
CA ARG A 221 -1.62 -4.96 27.00
C ARG A 221 -2.82 -5.82 26.64
N LYS A 222 -3.97 -5.19 26.42
CA LYS A 222 -5.23 -5.87 26.14
C LYS A 222 -6.08 -5.05 25.18
N GLU A 223 -6.52 -5.70 24.10
CA GLU A 223 -7.52 -5.12 23.21
C GLU A 223 -8.87 -4.94 23.94
N PRO A 224 -9.66 -3.90 23.56
CA PRO A 224 -11.06 -3.81 23.95
C PRO A 224 -11.82 -5.11 23.61
N GLU A 225 -12.68 -5.53 24.53
CA GLU A 225 -13.41 -6.78 24.36
C GLU A 225 -14.33 -6.71 23.14
N GLY A 226 -14.20 -7.68 22.23
CA GLY A 226 -15.02 -7.71 21.02
C GLY A 226 -14.74 -6.59 20.02
N LEU A 227 -13.57 -5.94 20.08
CA LEU A 227 -13.19 -4.84 19.19
C LEU A 227 -13.46 -5.19 17.71
N LYS A 228 -14.33 -4.40 17.10
CA LYS A 228 -14.54 -4.32 15.65
C LYS A 228 -14.16 -2.93 15.22
N ILE A 229 -13.09 -2.81 14.45
CA ILE A 229 -12.63 -1.54 13.94
C ILE A 229 -13.56 -1.16 12.78
N MET A 230 -14.13 0.05 12.82
CA MET A 230 -14.86 0.66 11.72
C MET A 230 -13.88 1.32 10.74
N ASP A 231 -12.91 2.06 11.28
CA ASP A 231 -11.88 2.72 10.49
C ASP A 231 -10.65 3.05 11.35
N PHE A 232 -9.52 3.28 10.69
CA PHE A 232 -8.20 3.44 11.28
C PHE A 232 -7.48 4.63 10.66
N ALA A 233 -6.90 5.47 11.52
CA ALA A 233 -6.02 6.54 11.11
C ALA A 233 -4.57 6.32 11.53
N PHE A 234 -3.65 6.62 10.60
CA PHE A 234 -2.21 6.66 10.80
C PHE A 234 -1.62 8.00 10.36
N LYS A 235 -1.31 8.88 11.31
CA LYS A 235 -0.67 10.19 11.07
C LYS A 235 0.74 10.17 11.62
N GLU A 236 1.57 11.13 11.19
CA GLU A 236 2.95 11.24 11.68
C GLU A 236 3.01 11.29 13.21
N GLU A 237 2.08 12.00 13.84
CA GLU A 237 2.12 12.29 15.28
C GLU A 237 1.12 11.48 16.11
N TYR A 238 0.16 10.81 15.47
CA TYR A 238 -0.89 10.09 16.18
C TYR A 238 -1.60 9.05 15.32
N TYR A 239 -2.13 8.02 15.96
CA TYR A 239 -2.89 6.96 15.34
C TYR A 239 -4.24 6.90 16.03
N VAL A 240 -5.30 6.57 15.28
CA VAL A 240 -6.66 6.53 15.81
C VAL A 240 -7.34 5.23 15.39
N ILE A 241 -7.95 4.54 16.34
CA ILE A 241 -8.87 3.44 16.07
C ILE A 241 -10.27 3.96 16.39
N CYS A 242 -11.20 3.85 15.43
CA CYS A 242 -12.62 4.05 15.68
C CYS A 242 -13.33 2.71 15.62
N SER A 243 -14.05 2.32 16.67
CA SER A 243 -14.83 1.08 16.69
C SER A 243 -16.20 1.24 16.02
N GLU A 244 -16.82 0.13 15.62
CA GLU A 244 -18.22 0.11 15.15
C GLU A 244 -19.22 0.56 16.24
N GLN A 245 -18.84 0.47 17.51
CA GLN A 245 -19.63 0.95 18.64
C GLN A 245 -19.54 2.48 18.79
N GLY A 246 -18.61 3.13 18.08
CA GLY A 246 -18.36 4.56 18.09
C GLY A 246 -17.41 5.05 19.18
N GLU A 247 -16.61 4.13 19.70
CA GLU A 247 -15.53 4.42 20.64
C GLU A 247 -14.25 4.77 19.87
N VAL A 248 -13.48 5.75 20.39
CA VAL A 248 -12.26 6.22 19.73
C VAL A 248 -11.08 5.98 20.65
N TYR A 249 -10.05 5.30 20.15
CA TYR A 249 -8.78 5.12 20.85
C TYR A 249 -7.70 5.90 20.13
N ILE A 250 -7.03 6.78 20.86
CA ILE A 250 -5.98 7.64 20.32
C ILE A 250 -4.66 7.17 20.90
N ARG A 251 -3.72 6.86 20.02
CA ARG A 251 -2.32 6.65 20.36
C ARG A 251 -1.56 7.86 19.88
N ALA A 252 -0.91 8.54 20.81
CA ALA A 252 -0.08 9.66 20.46
C ALA A 252 1.39 9.23 20.36
N VAL A 253 2.04 9.71 19.30
CA VAL A 253 3.44 9.44 18.98
C VAL A 253 4.27 10.71 19.27
N GLY A 254 3.73 11.87 18.89
CA GLY A 254 4.41 13.16 18.98
C GLY A 254 5.49 13.35 17.91
N THR A 255 5.82 14.60 17.60
CA THR A 255 6.73 14.97 16.52
C THR A 255 8.13 14.37 16.67
N ASP A 256 8.64 14.30 17.90
CA ASP A 256 10.00 13.82 18.19
C ASP A 256 10.16 12.30 18.01
N ASN A 257 9.07 11.54 18.14
CA ASN A 257 9.12 10.07 18.09
C ASN A 257 8.50 9.49 16.83
N LYS A 258 8.09 10.33 15.86
CA LYS A 258 7.43 9.87 14.63
C LYS A 258 8.22 8.84 13.84
N ALA A 259 9.55 8.83 13.99
CA ALA A 259 10.46 7.88 13.36
C ALA A 259 10.71 6.58 14.16
N ILE A 260 10.11 6.43 15.35
CA ILE A 260 10.26 5.27 16.23
C ILE A 260 9.02 4.37 16.04
N PRO A 261 9.17 3.19 15.42
CA PRO A 261 8.07 2.24 15.28
C PRO A 261 7.42 1.92 16.61
N TYR A 262 6.09 1.91 16.60
CA TYR A 262 5.27 1.52 17.75
C TYR A 262 5.51 2.36 19.02
N TYR A 263 5.98 3.60 18.89
CA TYR A 263 6.05 4.53 20.02
C TYR A 263 4.66 4.97 20.47
N GLY A 264 4.50 5.22 21.77
CA GLY A 264 3.20 5.53 22.37
C GLY A 264 2.30 4.31 22.47
N LYS A 265 1.20 4.46 23.20
CA LYS A 265 0.19 3.42 23.41
C LYS A 265 -1.21 4.02 23.28
N TYR A 266 -2.17 3.17 22.91
CA TYR A 266 -3.58 3.47 23.08
C TYR A 266 -3.94 3.39 24.57
N GLY A 267 -4.79 4.32 25.02
CA GLY A 267 -5.35 4.26 26.36
C GLY A 267 -6.19 2.99 26.57
N ALA A 268 -6.23 2.49 27.80
CA ALA A 268 -7.06 1.34 28.16
C ALA A 268 -8.58 1.61 28.04
N MET A 269 -8.97 2.88 28.08
CA MET A 269 -10.34 3.37 27.90
C MET A 269 -10.42 4.25 26.65
N PRO A 270 -11.58 4.29 25.98
CA PRO A 270 -11.75 5.18 24.84
C PRO A 270 -11.70 6.66 25.27
N TYR A 271 -11.40 7.52 24.30
CA TYR A 271 -11.33 8.96 24.50
C TYR A 271 -12.70 9.54 24.88
N GLU A 272 -12.72 10.37 25.92
CA GLU A 272 -13.93 11.05 26.39
C GLU A 272 -14.07 12.42 25.70
N PHE A 273 -14.99 12.53 24.74
CA PHE A 273 -15.32 13.80 24.09
C PHE A 273 -16.25 14.68 24.96
N GLU A 274 -16.21 15.99 24.73
CA GLU A 274 -17.02 16.99 25.43
C GLU A 274 -18.52 16.69 25.25
N GLY A 275 -19.22 16.35 26.33
CA GLY A 275 -20.64 15.99 26.30
C GLY A 275 -20.93 14.52 25.98
N GLY A 276 -19.90 13.67 26.01
CA GLY A 276 -19.97 12.29 25.50
C GLY A 276 -20.00 12.27 23.97
N SER A 277 -19.96 11.09 23.37
CA SER A 277 -20.02 10.93 21.92
C SER A 277 -20.40 9.52 21.51
N ARG A 278 -20.92 9.40 20.29
CA ARG A 278 -20.93 8.15 19.54
C ARG A 278 -20.51 8.45 18.11
N ILE A 279 -19.27 8.09 17.76
CA ILE A 279 -18.74 8.35 16.42
C ILE A 279 -19.26 7.30 15.45
N THR A 280 -19.95 7.71 14.38
CA THR A 280 -20.53 6.77 13.41
C THR A 280 -20.07 7.01 11.97
N CYS A 281 -19.31 8.08 11.74
CA CYS A 281 -18.59 8.28 10.50
C CYS A 281 -17.19 8.82 10.81
N PHE A 282 -16.19 8.29 10.12
CA PHE A 282 -14.79 8.66 10.28
C PHE A 282 -14.18 8.80 8.88
N ALA A 283 -13.54 9.93 8.62
CA ALA A 283 -12.71 10.12 7.44
C ALA A 283 -11.28 10.35 7.90
N PRO A 284 -10.41 9.35 7.72
CA PRO A 284 -9.06 9.44 8.18
C PRO A 284 -8.13 10.06 7.14
N PHE A 285 -8.58 10.28 5.90
CA PHE A 285 -7.81 10.91 4.82
C PHE A 285 -6.41 10.31 4.56
N HIS A 286 -6.14 9.06 4.95
CA HIS A 286 -4.93 8.34 4.51
C HIS A 286 -5.19 7.82 3.14
N ASN A 287 -4.87 8.60 2.12
CA ASN A 287 -4.93 8.03 0.80
C ASN A 287 -3.81 8.53 -0.10
N VAL A 288 -2.74 7.73 -0.11
CA VAL A 288 -1.66 7.77 -1.11
C VAL A 288 -2.17 7.70 -2.58
N THR A 289 -3.43 7.32 -2.77
CA THR A 289 -4.17 7.24 -4.04
C THR A 289 -4.61 8.61 -4.58
N TYR A 290 -4.89 9.53 -3.66
CA TYR A 290 -5.56 10.80 -3.86
C TYR A 290 -5.12 11.75 -2.75
N TRP A 291 -3.82 12.11 -2.73
CA TRP A 291 -3.31 13.03 -1.72
C TRP A 291 -4.23 14.24 -1.65
N CYS A 292 -4.78 14.47 -0.46
CA CYS A 292 -5.60 15.62 -0.13
C CYS A 292 -4.83 16.49 0.87
N ALA A 293 -5.11 17.79 0.91
CA ALA A 293 -4.40 18.70 1.82
C ALA A 293 -4.55 18.35 3.31
N ASP A 294 -5.53 17.52 3.68
CA ASP A 294 -5.80 17.11 5.07
C ASP A 294 -5.24 15.74 5.45
N GLU A 295 -4.22 15.24 4.77
CA GLU A 295 -3.54 14.01 5.17
C GLU A 295 -2.98 14.02 6.60
N GLU A 296 -2.86 15.18 7.24
CA GLU A 296 -2.44 15.33 8.64
C GLU A 296 -3.61 15.35 9.64
N ARG A 297 -4.85 15.34 9.15
CA ARG A 297 -6.07 15.56 9.95
C ARG A 297 -7.06 14.42 9.76
N CYS A 298 -7.98 14.27 10.71
CA CYS A 298 -9.13 13.37 10.59
C CYS A 298 -10.42 14.15 10.87
N ILE A 299 -11.50 13.79 10.18
CA ILE A 299 -12.85 14.31 10.49
C ILE A 299 -13.72 13.18 11.01
N LEU A 300 -14.45 13.46 12.08
CA LEU A 300 -15.36 12.54 12.75
C LEU A 300 -16.75 13.13 12.77
N TYR A 301 -17.75 12.28 12.62
CA TYR A 301 -19.14 12.62 12.91
C TYR A 301 -19.59 12.00 14.23
N ASP A 302 -19.92 12.85 15.19
CA ASP A 302 -20.51 12.50 16.47
C ASP A 302 -22.04 12.55 16.36
N GLU A 303 -22.65 11.38 16.13
CA GLU A 303 -24.10 11.25 15.94
C GLU A 303 -24.89 11.56 17.21
N GLN A 304 -24.32 11.29 18.39
CA GLN A 304 -24.98 11.59 19.66
C GLN A 304 -25.26 13.09 19.81
N ASN A 305 -24.31 13.93 19.41
CA ASN A 305 -24.43 15.40 19.52
C ASN A 305 -24.70 16.07 18.17
N ALA A 306 -24.90 15.28 17.10
CA ALA A 306 -25.12 15.73 15.73
C ALA A 306 -24.11 16.81 15.27
N ARG A 307 -22.81 16.50 15.36
CA ARG A 307 -21.75 17.47 15.02
C ARG A 307 -20.53 16.81 14.38
N PHE A 308 -19.81 17.59 13.58
CA PHE A 308 -18.47 17.25 13.13
C PHE A 308 -17.41 17.69 14.15
N ILE A 309 -16.36 16.88 14.27
CA ILE A 309 -15.18 17.09 15.11
C ILE A 309 -13.95 16.82 14.23
N GLY A 310 -12.90 17.62 14.41
CA GLY A 310 -11.59 17.38 13.82
C GLY A 310 -10.61 16.78 14.82
N ILE A 311 -9.67 15.97 14.34
CA ILE A 311 -8.42 15.66 15.05
C ILE A 311 -7.28 16.21 14.20
N THR A 312 -6.37 16.94 14.83
CA THR A 312 -5.21 17.54 14.17
C THR A 312 -3.93 17.30 14.96
N HIS A 313 -2.80 17.43 14.26
CA HIS A 313 -1.46 17.42 14.84
C HIS A 313 -1.25 18.66 15.75
N TYR A 314 -0.27 18.64 16.66
CA TYR A 314 -0.02 19.74 17.59
C TYR A 314 1.33 20.43 17.28
N PRO A 315 1.36 21.61 16.63
CA PRO A 315 2.59 22.16 16.05
C PRO A 315 3.47 22.99 17.02
N GLN A 316 3.13 23.16 18.31
CA GLN A 316 3.91 24.06 19.16
C GLN A 316 5.19 23.40 19.71
N TRP A 317 6.31 24.07 19.48
CA TRP A 317 7.63 23.76 20.03
C TRP A 317 7.55 23.59 21.55
N GLY A 318 7.64 22.34 22.01
CA GLY A 318 7.79 21.98 23.42
C GLY A 318 6.51 21.66 24.20
N ALA A 319 5.35 21.48 23.55
CA ALA A 319 4.12 21.08 24.26
C ALA A 319 3.41 19.84 23.67
N VAL A 320 3.26 18.85 24.56
CA VAL A 320 2.34 17.69 24.65
C VAL A 320 2.30 16.65 23.52
N TYR A 321 2.67 15.42 23.91
CA TYR A 321 2.53 14.14 23.22
C TYR A 321 1.05 13.72 23.00
N THR A 322 0.13 14.60 22.59
CA THR A 322 -1.27 14.23 22.30
C THR A 322 -1.83 15.07 21.17
N PRO A 323 -2.53 14.47 20.18
CA PRO A 323 -3.19 15.25 19.13
C PRO A 323 -4.31 16.10 19.70
N ALA A 324 -4.67 17.16 18.97
CA ALA A 324 -5.69 18.10 19.36
C ALA A 324 -7.06 17.71 18.82
N ILE A 325 -8.08 17.87 19.68
CA ILE A 325 -9.49 17.71 19.31
C ILE A 325 -10.08 19.08 19.00
N VAL A 326 -10.55 19.25 17.77
CA VAL A 326 -11.09 20.51 17.27
C VAL A 326 -12.61 20.41 17.17
N TYR A 327 -13.32 21.16 17.99
CA TYR A 327 -14.78 21.27 17.90
C TYR A 327 -15.15 22.46 17.02
N PHE A 328 -15.86 22.23 15.91
CA PHE A 328 -16.19 23.23 14.89
C PHE A 328 -17.22 24.28 15.33
N LYS A 329 -16.92 25.06 16.36
CA LYS A 329 -17.84 26.01 17.00
C LYS A 329 -17.80 27.43 16.40
N THR A 330 -16.83 27.73 15.54
CA THR A 330 -16.49 29.11 15.14
C THR A 330 -16.77 29.30 13.66
N TYR A 331 -17.71 30.18 13.35
CA TYR A 331 -18.08 30.57 11.99
C TYR A 331 -17.50 31.95 11.70
N ASP A 332 -17.15 32.17 10.44
CA ASP A 332 -16.84 33.51 9.95
C ASP A 332 -18.03 34.45 10.25
N GLN A 333 -17.73 35.67 10.70
CA GLN A 333 -18.75 36.66 11.04
C GLN A 333 -19.51 37.12 9.78
N ASP A 334 -18.85 37.05 8.62
CA ASP A 334 -19.41 37.41 7.33
C ASP A 334 -20.13 36.24 6.65
N LEU A 335 -20.12 35.03 7.25
CA LEU A 335 -20.80 33.86 6.70
C LEU A 335 -22.29 33.88 7.05
N GLU A 336 -23.11 34.16 6.04
CA GLU A 336 -24.55 33.94 6.09
C GLU A 336 -24.87 32.46 5.78
N VAL A 337 -25.29 31.70 6.79
CA VAL A 337 -25.76 30.32 6.60
C VAL A 337 -27.15 30.35 5.95
N PRO A 338 -27.34 29.77 4.75
CA PRO A 338 -28.64 29.78 4.08
C PRO A 338 -29.75 29.13 4.91
N SER A 339 -30.99 29.60 4.73
CA SER A 339 -32.14 29.00 5.40
C SER A 339 -32.30 27.53 5.00
N GLY A 340 -32.42 26.65 6.00
CA GLY A 340 -32.55 25.20 5.79
C GLY A 340 -31.22 24.45 5.79
N VAL A 341 -30.08 25.12 5.62
CA VAL A 341 -28.75 24.49 5.70
C VAL A 341 -28.39 24.24 7.16
N LEU A 342 -28.00 23.00 7.46
CA LEU A 342 -27.59 22.62 8.82
C LEU A 342 -26.19 23.14 9.14
N ARG A 343 -26.00 23.49 10.42
CA ARG A 343 -24.69 23.90 10.95
C ARG A 343 -23.86 22.68 11.30
N VAL A 344 -22.58 22.67 10.94
CA VAL A 344 -21.67 21.51 11.14
C VAL A 344 -21.47 21.13 12.61
N ASN A 345 -21.71 22.05 13.55
CA ASN A 345 -21.67 21.80 14.99
C ASN A 345 -23.03 21.52 15.65
N ASN A 346 -24.11 21.54 14.86
CA ASN A 346 -25.45 21.19 15.30
C ASN A 346 -26.31 20.88 14.07
N MET A 347 -26.23 19.64 13.60
CA MET A 347 -27.00 19.14 12.47
C MET A 347 -28.41 18.67 12.85
N GLY A 348 -28.81 18.86 14.10
CA GLY A 348 -30.09 18.41 14.62
C GLY A 348 -30.09 16.93 15.00
N ALA A 349 -30.80 16.62 16.09
CA ALA A 349 -30.88 15.26 16.62
C ALA A 349 -31.43 14.28 15.57
N GLY A 350 -30.84 13.08 15.52
CA GLY A 350 -31.22 12.02 14.59
C GLY A 350 -30.57 12.12 13.22
N THR A 351 -29.90 13.23 12.88
CA THR A 351 -29.12 13.33 11.64
C THR A 351 -27.98 12.33 11.65
N ARG A 352 -27.81 11.57 10.57
CA ARG A 352 -26.72 10.59 10.41
C ARG A 352 -25.78 11.06 9.31
N CYS A 353 -24.49 10.74 9.45
CA CYS A 353 -23.51 10.91 8.38
C CYS A 353 -23.11 9.53 7.87
N LEU A 354 -23.22 9.31 6.55
CA LEU A 354 -22.98 8.01 5.93
C LEU A 354 -21.56 7.90 5.37
N ALA A 355 -21.01 9.01 4.88
CA ALA A 355 -19.66 9.07 4.35
C ALA A 355 -19.17 10.52 4.32
N ILE A 356 -17.85 10.69 4.36
CA ILE A 356 -17.18 11.98 4.25
C ILE A 356 -16.07 11.86 3.20
N GLY A 357 -15.95 12.87 2.35
CA GLY A 357 -14.86 13.08 1.42
C GLY A 357 -14.36 14.52 1.49
N ALA A 358 -13.37 14.86 0.68
CA ALA A 358 -12.79 16.19 0.67
C ALA A 358 -12.37 16.64 -0.74
N TYR A 359 -12.30 17.95 -0.95
CA TYR A 359 -11.62 18.61 -2.06
C TYR A 359 -10.33 19.22 -1.54
N GLU A 360 -9.23 18.99 -2.25
CA GLU A 360 -8.05 19.83 -2.08
C GLU A 360 -8.33 21.23 -2.65
N LYS A 361 -8.01 22.26 -1.89
CA LYS A 361 -8.10 23.66 -2.31
C LYS A 361 -6.72 24.31 -2.21
N LYS A 362 -6.48 25.25 -3.12
CA LYS A 362 -5.21 25.95 -3.28
C LYS A 362 -5.46 27.44 -3.35
N ASP A 363 -4.94 28.15 -2.35
CA ASP A 363 -4.93 29.61 -2.31
C ASP A 363 -3.52 30.10 -2.68
N VAL A 364 -3.45 31.27 -3.33
CA VAL A 364 -2.19 31.98 -3.58
C VAL A 364 -2.10 33.15 -2.62
N ALA A 365 -1.16 33.09 -1.69
CA ALA A 365 -0.87 34.17 -0.76
C ALA A 365 -0.36 35.41 -1.50
N SER A 366 -0.47 36.58 -0.86
CA SER A 366 -0.07 37.87 -1.44
C SER A 366 1.42 37.95 -1.83
N ASN A 367 2.27 37.11 -1.23
CA ASN A 367 3.69 36.96 -1.55
C ASN A 367 3.97 35.96 -2.69
N GLY A 368 2.93 35.41 -3.33
CA GLY A 368 3.03 34.38 -4.36
C GLY A 368 3.19 32.94 -3.81
N GLY A 369 3.20 32.76 -2.48
CA GLY A 369 3.22 31.44 -1.84
C GLY A 369 1.93 30.68 -2.08
N LEU A 370 2.01 29.35 -2.09
CA LEU A 370 0.84 28.48 -2.23
C LEU A 370 0.45 27.95 -0.85
N THR A 371 -0.83 28.03 -0.52
CA THR A 371 -1.40 27.45 0.70
C THR A 371 -2.46 26.43 0.31
N PHE A 372 -2.37 25.24 0.88
CA PHE A 372 -3.32 24.15 0.63
C PHE A 372 -4.24 23.98 1.85
N TRP A 373 -5.50 23.67 1.59
CA TRP A 373 -6.53 23.44 2.60
C TRP A 373 -7.65 22.59 1.98
N SER A 374 -8.69 22.20 2.72
CA SER A 374 -9.78 21.41 2.14
C SER A 374 -11.18 21.95 2.40
N ASN A 375 -12.06 21.66 1.45
CA ASN A 375 -13.50 21.60 1.68
C ASN A 375 -13.89 20.15 1.91
N TYR A 376 -14.83 19.92 2.81
CA TYR A 376 -15.39 18.61 3.05
C TYR A 376 -16.74 18.46 2.36
N VAL A 377 -17.06 17.23 2.03
CA VAL A 377 -18.36 16.80 1.53
C VAL A 377 -18.80 15.66 2.40
N SER A 378 -20.03 15.70 2.88
CA SER A 378 -20.62 14.57 3.59
C SER A 378 -21.97 14.21 3.00
N LEU A 379 -22.30 12.92 3.00
CA LEU A 379 -23.65 12.46 2.68
C LEU A 379 -24.38 12.24 4.00
N ILE A 380 -25.44 13.00 4.22
CA ILE A 380 -26.17 13.00 5.49
C ILE A 380 -27.61 12.55 5.27
N ASP A 381 -28.14 11.76 6.22
CA ASP A 381 -29.56 11.47 6.36
C ASP A 381 -30.14 12.47 7.36
N VAL A 382 -30.85 13.47 6.85
CA VAL A 382 -31.36 14.57 7.67
C VAL A 382 -32.40 14.05 8.64
N GLN A 383 -32.12 14.17 9.94
CA GLN A 383 -32.96 13.70 11.04
C GLN A 383 -33.35 12.21 10.99
N GLY A 384 -32.64 11.39 10.21
CA GLY A 384 -32.94 9.96 10.07
C GLY A 384 -34.22 9.70 9.29
N THR A 385 -34.60 10.61 8.38
CA THR A 385 -35.87 10.56 7.64
C THR A 385 -35.79 9.76 6.33
N GLY A 386 -34.59 9.39 5.89
CA GLY A 386 -34.33 8.85 4.56
C GLY A 386 -34.29 9.92 3.46
N ASN A 387 -34.28 11.21 3.85
CA ASN A 387 -33.98 12.32 2.94
C ASN A 387 -32.48 12.59 3.03
N TYR A 388 -31.78 12.31 1.94
CA TYR A 388 -30.33 12.42 1.91
C TYR A 388 -29.89 13.69 1.22
N ASP A 389 -28.99 14.42 1.87
CA ASP A 389 -28.36 15.61 1.32
C ASP A 389 -26.84 15.44 1.26
N LEU A 390 -26.23 16.03 0.24
CA LEU A 390 -24.81 16.32 0.25
C LEU A 390 -24.60 17.64 0.99
N HIS A 391 -23.87 17.59 2.10
CA HIS A 391 -23.48 18.75 2.89
C HIS A 391 -22.01 19.08 2.62
N GLU A 392 -21.78 20.20 1.94
CA GLU A 392 -20.46 20.73 1.66
C GLU A 392 -20.11 21.82 2.67
N PHE A 393 -18.91 21.78 3.24
CA PHE A 393 -18.47 22.79 4.19
C PHE A 393 -16.96 23.02 4.15
N ALA A 394 -16.54 24.24 4.49
CA ALA A 394 -15.16 24.69 4.43
C ALA A 394 -14.65 24.96 5.85
N VAL A 395 -13.52 24.35 6.23
CA VAL A 395 -12.84 24.64 7.50
C VAL A 395 -11.45 25.17 7.20
N LYS A 396 -11.22 26.46 7.47
CA LYS A 396 -9.91 27.11 7.35
C LYS A 396 -9.18 27.12 8.69
N ASP A 397 -7.85 27.17 8.61
CA ASP A 397 -6.93 27.28 9.74
C ASP A 397 -7.19 26.26 10.86
N MET A 398 -7.58 25.03 10.50
CA MET A 398 -7.82 23.96 11.46
C MET A 398 -6.52 23.53 12.14
N ASP A 399 -6.37 23.93 13.39
CA ASP A 399 -5.25 23.64 14.27
C ASP A 399 -5.78 23.54 15.72
N ASN A 400 -4.94 23.21 16.69
CA ASN A 400 -5.34 23.00 18.08
C ASN A 400 -6.10 24.18 18.71
N ASN A 401 -5.81 25.41 18.30
CA ASN A 401 -6.41 26.61 18.89
C ASN A 401 -7.22 27.45 17.89
N SER A 402 -7.29 27.03 16.64
CA SER A 402 -7.96 27.79 15.59
C SER A 402 -8.73 26.86 14.66
N HIS A 403 -9.87 27.34 14.24
CA HIS A 403 -10.62 26.83 13.10
C HIS A 403 -11.61 27.93 12.72
N LEU A 404 -11.93 28.00 11.44
CA LEU A 404 -12.94 28.93 10.95
C LEU A 404 -13.79 28.26 9.88
N ILE A 405 -15.08 28.16 10.14
CA ILE A 405 -16.04 27.69 9.13
C ILE A 405 -16.35 28.88 8.22
N THR A 406 -15.94 28.76 6.97
CA THR A 406 -16.02 29.84 5.98
C THR A 406 -17.04 29.57 4.87
N GLY A 407 -17.65 28.39 4.87
CA GLY A 407 -18.69 28.00 3.94
C GLY A 407 -19.44 26.78 4.42
N THR A 408 -20.74 26.74 4.15
CA THR A 408 -21.61 25.60 4.41
C THR A 408 -22.78 25.66 3.44
N ASP A 409 -23.04 24.58 2.72
CA ASP A 409 -24.14 24.47 1.77
C ASP A 409 -24.68 23.03 1.70
N GLN A 410 -25.92 22.85 1.28
CA GLN A 410 -26.57 21.55 1.18
C GLN A 410 -27.33 21.39 -0.12
N TYR A 411 -27.22 20.20 -0.71
CA TYR A 411 -27.87 19.86 -1.98
C TYR A 411 -28.55 18.50 -1.86
N GLY A 412 -29.76 18.39 -2.40
CA GLY A 412 -30.46 17.11 -2.47
C GLY A 412 -29.64 16.05 -3.19
N PHE A 413 -29.45 14.89 -2.56
CA PHE A 413 -28.76 13.77 -3.18
C PHE A 413 -29.71 13.04 -4.15
N SER A 414 -29.37 13.05 -5.44
CA SER A 414 -30.23 12.47 -6.49
C SER A 414 -30.43 10.96 -6.34
N GLY A 415 -29.53 10.24 -5.65
CA GLY A 415 -29.64 8.81 -5.39
C GLY A 415 -30.46 8.43 -4.15
N SER A 416 -31.14 9.38 -3.50
CA SER A 416 -31.84 9.15 -2.22
C SER A 416 -32.79 7.95 -2.24
N SER A 417 -33.57 7.77 -3.32
CA SER A 417 -34.54 6.68 -3.44
C SER A 417 -33.91 5.29 -3.64
N LEU A 418 -32.60 5.23 -3.88
CA LEU A 418 -31.87 3.99 -4.12
C LEU A 418 -31.18 3.48 -2.86
N LEU A 419 -30.92 4.35 -1.87
CA LEU A 419 -30.19 3.96 -0.67
C LEU A 419 -31.04 3.08 0.25
N THR A 420 -30.39 2.07 0.82
CA THR A 420 -30.94 1.19 1.85
C THR A 420 -29.94 1.06 2.98
N PRO A 421 -30.31 0.49 4.14
CA PRO A 421 -29.36 0.23 5.22
C PRO A 421 -28.19 -0.69 4.83
N GLN A 422 -28.30 -1.43 3.73
CA GLN A 422 -27.27 -2.31 3.18
C GLN A 422 -26.38 -1.64 2.13
N SER A 423 -26.69 -0.39 1.75
CA SER A 423 -25.91 0.35 0.77
C SER A 423 -24.49 0.58 1.25
N VAL A 424 -23.53 0.37 0.36
CA VAL A 424 -22.12 0.68 0.58
C VAL A 424 -21.82 1.99 -0.12
N ILE A 425 -21.15 2.92 0.56
CA ILE A 425 -20.80 4.24 0.02
C ILE A 425 -19.29 4.43 0.15
N LYS A 426 -18.64 4.88 -0.92
CA LYS A 426 -17.22 5.22 -0.94
C LYS A 426 -17.02 6.60 -1.55
N MET A 427 -16.76 7.59 -0.69
CA MET A 427 -16.40 8.95 -1.11
C MET A 427 -14.93 9.06 -1.49
N SER A 428 -14.65 10.01 -2.39
CA SER A 428 -13.28 10.38 -2.74
C SER A 428 -12.66 11.15 -1.57
N SER A 429 -11.41 10.83 -1.25
CA SER A 429 -10.61 11.65 -0.33
C SER A 429 -10.10 12.92 -0.99
N ASN A 430 -10.06 12.99 -2.33
CA ASN A 430 -9.77 14.21 -3.07
C ASN A 430 -10.66 14.33 -4.33
N PHE A 431 -11.73 15.09 -4.24
CA PHE A 431 -12.67 15.34 -5.33
C PHE A 431 -12.13 16.22 -6.45
N GLU A 432 -11.01 16.94 -6.26
CA GLU A 432 -10.34 17.62 -7.39
C GLU A 432 -9.65 16.63 -8.32
N LYS A 433 -9.05 15.56 -7.77
CA LYS A 433 -8.38 14.51 -8.54
C LYS A 433 -9.37 13.44 -9.04
N ASN A 434 -10.40 13.13 -8.25
CA ASN A 434 -11.47 12.21 -8.62
C ASN A 434 -12.84 12.81 -8.26
N PRO A 435 -13.53 13.47 -9.21
CA PRO A 435 -14.78 14.19 -8.96
C PRO A 435 -16.01 13.27 -8.82
N TYR A 436 -15.79 11.99 -8.53
CA TYR A 436 -16.83 10.98 -8.41
C TYR A 436 -16.80 10.29 -7.04
N PHE A 437 -17.98 9.89 -6.57
CA PHE A 437 -18.09 8.90 -5.50
C PHE A 437 -19.02 7.76 -5.91
N TYR A 438 -18.91 6.66 -5.18
CA TYR A 438 -19.52 5.39 -5.53
C TYR A 438 -20.51 4.96 -4.45
N PHE A 439 -21.67 4.45 -4.85
CA PHE A 439 -22.63 3.91 -3.90
C PHE A 439 -23.42 2.74 -4.49
N THR A 440 -23.98 1.89 -3.64
CA THR A 440 -24.84 0.76 -4.06
C THR A 440 -26.28 0.98 -3.65
N ASP A 441 -27.22 0.27 -4.28
CA ASP A 441 -28.61 0.18 -3.81
C ASP A 441 -28.78 -0.77 -2.61
N GLY A 442 -27.67 -1.28 -2.07
CA GLY A 442 -27.67 -2.34 -1.06
C GLY A 442 -27.96 -3.73 -1.62
N ASP A 443 -28.01 -3.87 -2.95
CA ASP A 443 -28.05 -5.14 -3.66
C ASP A 443 -26.91 -5.19 -4.70
N LYS A 444 -27.20 -5.43 -5.98
CA LYS A 444 -26.21 -5.76 -7.01
C LYS A 444 -25.69 -4.54 -7.78
N ASN A 445 -26.34 -3.39 -7.66
CA ASN A 445 -26.04 -2.27 -8.55
C ASN A 445 -25.03 -1.31 -7.94
N LEU A 446 -24.00 -0.98 -8.72
CA LEU A 446 -23.07 0.11 -8.45
C LEU A 446 -23.50 1.36 -9.23
N TYR A 447 -23.69 2.44 -8.51
CA TYR A 447 -23.94 3.77 -9.04
C TYR A 447 -22.73 4.68 -8.82
N ILE A 448 -22.52 5.59 -9.78
CA ILE A 448 -21.47 6.60 -9.72
C ILE A 448 -22.14 7.96 -9.68
N TYR A 449 -21.83 8.77 -8.68
CA TYR A 449 -22.28 10.15 -8.56
C TYR A 449 -21.19 11.11 -9.03
N SER A 450 -21.54 12.03 -9.94
CA SER A 450 -20.67 13.12 -10.37
C SER A 450 -20.92 14.36 -9.53
N MET A 451 -19.88 14.84 -8.85
CA MET A 451 -19.95 16.10 -8.12
C MET A 451 -20.18 17.30 -9.05
N GLN A 452 -19.63 17.26 -10.26
CA GLN A 452 -19.79 18.32 -11.25
C GLN A 452 -21.23 18.40 -11.78
N MET A 453 -21.83 17.25 -12.14
CA MET A 453 -23.18 17.22 -12.71
C MET A 453 -24.28 17.19 -11.65
N ARG A 454 -23.91 16.99 -10.37
CA ARG A 454 -24.84 16.79 -9.24
C ARG A 454 -25.85 15.66 -9.49
N GLY A 455 -25.42 14.62 -10.19
CA GLY A 455 -26.26 13.53 -10.68
C GLY A 455 -25.55 12.18 -10.60
N HIS A 456 -26.32 11.10 -10.63
CA HIS A 456 -25.78 9.73 -10.63
C HIS A 456 -26.16 8.97 -11.88
N MET A 457 -25.37 7.94 -12.19
CA MET A 457 -25.63 6.96 -13.26
C MET A 457 -25.42 5.55 -12.72
N LEU A 458 -26.24 4.60 -13.16
CA LEU A 458 -25.97 3.17 -12.97
C LEU A 458 -24.74 2.80 -13.81
N ALA A 459 -23.70 2.28 -13.18
CA ALA A 459 -22.44 1.96 -13.84
C ALA A 459 -22.25 0.47 -14.07
N TYR A 460 -22.67 -0.36 -13.10
CA TYR A 460 -22.43 -1.80 -13.15
C TYR A 460 -23.47 -2.57 -12.34
N THR A 461 -23.80 -3.79 -12.77
CA THR A 461 -24.66 -4.72 -12.04
C THR A 461 -23.89 -6.02 -11.81
N ALA A 462 -23.61 -6.31 -10.54
CA ALA A 462 -22.88 -7.49 -10.10
C ALA A 462 -23.71 -8.78 -10.18
N GLY A 463 -23.05 -9.94 -10.04
CA GLY A 463 -23.72 -11.24 -9.99
C GLY A 463 -24.49 -11.47 -8.68
N SER A 464 -23.95 -10.94 -7.57
CA SER A 464 -24.53 -10.96 -6.23
C SER A 464 -24.44 -9.59 -5.56
N ARG A 465 -25.05 -9.46 -4.37
CA ARG A 465 -25.04 -8.21 -3.60
C ARG A 465 -23.62 -7.71 -3.36
N ILE A 466 -23.36 -6.45 -3.66
CA ILE A 466 -22.08 -5.79 -3.42
C ILE A 466 -21.97 -5.48 -1.92
N THR A 467 -20.91 -5.96 -1.28
CA THR A 467 -20.67 -5.83 0.16
C THR A 467 -19.53 -4.88 0.50
N GLY A 468 -18.69 -4.51 -0.47
CA GLY A 468 -17.54 -3.64 -0.25
C GLY A 468 -17.05 -2.99 -1.53
N ILE A 469 -16.50 -1.78 -1.40
CA ILE A 469 -15.92 -1.00 -2.50
C ILE A 469 -14.51 -0.57 -2.09
N SER A 470 -13.49 -0.97 -2.85
CA SER A 470 -12.10 -0.60 -2.61
C SER A 470 -11.44 -0.08 -3.88
N GLY A 471 -11.03 1.20 -3.90
CA GLY A 471 -10.41 1.83 -5.07
C GLY A 471 -8.89 1.65 -5.10
N SER A 472 -8.33 1.61 -6.30
CA SER A 472 -6.87 1.68 -6.55
C SER A 472 -6.38 3.13 -6.75
N PRO A 473 -5.06 3.39 -6.56
CA PRO A 473 -4.42 4.71 -6.70
C PRO A 473 -4.53 5.32 -8.09
N VAL A 474 -4.94 6.59 -8.13
CA VAL A 474 -5.01 7.39 -9.35
C VAL A 474 -3.67 8.01 -9.71
N VAL A 475 -2.78 8.20 -8.76
CA VAL A 475 -1.38 8.54 -9.04
C VAL A 475 -0.52 7.68 -8.15
N CYS A 476 0.49 6.99 -8.71
CA CYS A 476 1.61 6.57 -7.91
C CYS A 476 2.44 7.84 -7.66
N GLU A 477 2.20 8.53 -6.55
CA GLU A 477 2.96 9.76 -6.21
C GLU A 477 4.46 9.48 -6.00
N PHE A 478 4.81 8.20 -5.99
CA PHE A 478 6.17 7.68 -5.91
C PHE A 478 6.78 7.33 -7.28
N TYR A 479 6.18 7.79 -8.39
CA TYR A 479 6.70 7.64 -9.77
C TYR A 479 8.17 8.10 -9.90
N GLY A 480 8.56 9.16 -9.18
CA GLY A 480 9.95 9.67 -9.16
C GLY A 480 10.91 8.88 -8.26
N TYR A 481 10.42 7.89 -7.51
CA TYR A 481 11.13 7.24 -6.41
C TYR A 481 11.11 5.70 -6.51
N GLY A 482 10.98 5.15 -7.72
CA GLY A 482 11.02 3.69 -7.95
C GLY A 482 9.69 2.95 -7.78
N GLY A 483 8.56 3.66 -7.73
CA GLY A 483 7.23 3.07 -7.66
C GLY A 483 6.93 2.08 -8.80
N ASN A 484 6.16 1.02 -8.49
CA ASN A 484 5.92 -0.12 -9.39
C ASN A 484 5.10 0.21 -10.66
N SER A 485 4.49 1.39 -10.79
CA SER A 485 3.75 1.81 -11.99
C SER A 485 3.81 3.32 -12.20
N THR A 486 4.04 3.74 -13.45
CA THR A 486 4.03 5.15 -13.86
C THR A 486 2.63 5.65 -14.23
N ASP A 487 1.71 4.72 -14.46
CA ASP A 487 0.37 5.01 -14.96
C ASP A 487 -0.67 4.96 -13.84
N PRO A 488 -1.59 5.93 -13.78
CA PRO A 488 -2.79 5.89 -12.95
C PRO A 488 -3.54 4.56 -13.02
N ASN A 489 -3.84 3.95 -11.88
CA ASN A 489 -4.72 2.78 -11.83
C ASN A 489 -6.11 3.22 -11.36
N PHE A 490 -6.99 3.56 -12.29
CA PHE A 490 -8.36 3.97 -12.01
C PHE A 490 -9.31 2.77 -11.96
N ARG A 491 -9.24 1.95 -10.91
CA ARG A 491 -10.06 0.76 -10.78
C ARG A 491 -10.73 0.64 -9.43
N LEU A 492 -11.85 -0.07 -9.40
CA LEU A 492 -12.52 -0.50 -8.18
C LEU A 492 -12.49 -2.02 -8.09
N ALA A 493 -12.18 -2.54 -6.90
CA ALA A 493 -12.53 -3.89 -6.50
C ALA A 493 -13.85 -3.87 -5.73
N LEU A 494 -14.81 -4.67 -6.19
CA LEU A 494 -16.13 -4.84 -5.58
C LEU A 494 -16.26 -6.25 -5.01
N SER A 495 -16.32 -6.38 -3.69
CA SER A 495 -16.61 -7.68 -3.06
C SER A 495 -18.10 -7.95 -3.11
N GLN A 496 -18.45 -9.21 -3.32
CA GLN A 496 -19.83 -9.66 -3.44
C GLN A 496 -20.15 -10.71 -2.37
N GLU A 497 -21.42 -10.82 -1.98
CA GLU A 497 -21.89 -11.72 -0.92
C GLU A 497 -21.67 -13.21 -1.24
N ASN A 498 -21.52 -13.57 -2.52
CA ASN A 498 -21.18 -14.92 -2.95
C ASN A 498 -19.66 -15.22 -2.90
N GLY A 499 -18.84 -14.25 -2.46
CA GLY A 499 -17.39 -14.35 -2.40
C GLY A 499 -16.67 -14.12 -3.71
N ASP A 500 -17.35 -13.53 -4.71
CA ASP A 500 -16.72 -13.02 -5.90
C ASP A 500 -16.19 -11.60 -5.69
N ILE A 501 -15.15 -11.24 -6.45
CA ILE A 501 -14.63 -9.88 -6.52
C ILE A 501 -14.58 -9.44 -7.99
N ALA A 502 -15.33 -8.40 -8.33
CA ALA A 502 -15.29 -7.78 -9.65
C ALA A 502 -14.31 -6.60 -9.66
N ILE A 503 -13.42 -6.56 -10.66
CA ILE A 503 -12.52 -5.42 -10.91
C ILE A 503 -13.10 -4.59 -12.05
N ILE A 504 -13.31 -3.31 -11.81
CA ILE A 504 -14.01 -2.39 -12.71
C ILE A 504 -13.12 -1.21 -13.07
N ASP A 505 -13.10 -0.83 -14.34
CA ASP A 505 -12.39 0.34 -14.85
C ASP A 505 -13.22 1.61 -14.68
N VAL A 506 -12.77 2.51 -13.81
CA VAL A 506 -13.41 3.80 -13.55
C VAL A 506 -12.55 4.98 -13.99
N ASN A 507 -11.70 4.76 -15.01
CA ASN A 507 -10.89 5.84 -15.55
C ASN A 507 -11.75 6.99 -16.10
N THR A 508 -11.14 8.18 -16.17
CA THR A 508 -11.83 9.41 -16.57
C THR A 508 -12.54 9.28 -17.92
N SER A 509 -11.95 8.59 -18.90
CA SER A 509 -12.56 8.42 -20.22
C SER A 509 -13.83 7.54 -20.18
N GLN A 510 -13.84 6.50 -19.35
CA GLN A 510 -15.02 5.66 -19.14
C GLN A 510 -16.12 6.45 -18.42
N MET A 511 -15.75 7.24 -17.41
CA MET A 511 -16.71 8.06 -16.65
C MET A 511 -17.36 9.13 -17.54
N VAL A 512 -16.57 9.82 -18.38
CA VAL A 512 -17.12 10.78 -19.35
C VAL A 512 -18.15 10.10 -20.25
N ARG A 513 -17.82 8.94 -20.83
CA ARG A 513 -18.75 8.20 -21.70
C ARG A 513 -20.03 7.77 -20.96
N LEU A 514 -19.89 7.31 -19.72
CA LEU A 514 -21.04 6.93 -18.89
C LEU A 514 -22.01 8.11 -18.73
N PHE A 515 -21.49 9.29 -18.40
CA PHE A 515 -22.30 10.50 -18.18
C PHE A 515 -22.78 11.19 -19.47
N GLU A 516 -22.18 10.87 -20.63
CA GLU A 516 -22.73 11.19 -21.96
C GLU A 516 -23.90 10.28 -22.36
N GLY A 517 -24.24 9.28 -21.53
CA GLY A 517 -25.35 8.35 -21.76
C GLY A 517 -24.97 7.09 -22.52
N PHE A 518 -23.67 6.82 -22.72
CA PHE A 518 -23.23 5.52 -23.22
C PHE A 518 -23.23 4.48 -22.09
N ALA A 519 -23.32 3.20 -22.45
CA ALA A 519 -23.11 2.08 -21.55
C ALA A 519 -21.73 1.48 -21.81
N PRO A 520 -20.65 2.07 -21.25
CA PRO A 520 -19.31 1.48 -21.36
C PRO A 520 -19.28 0.11 -20.67
N ASP A 521 -18.54 -0.83 -21.25
CA ASP A 521 -18.19 -2.07 -20.56
C ASP A 521 -17.08 -1.75 -19.55
N LEU A 522 -17.45 -1.70 -18.27
CA LEU A 522 -16.55 -1.32 -17.19
C LEU A 522 -15.89 -2.54 -16.54
N GLU A 523 -16.47 -3.73 -16.65
CA GLU A 523 -15.91 -4.92 -16.00
C GLU A 523 -14.63 -5.36 -16.72
N LEU A 524 -13.53 -5.41 -15.98
CA LEU A 524 -12.28 -5.95 -16.49
C LEU A 524 -12.19 -7.45 -16.25
N LYS A 525 -12.55 -7.88 -15.04
CA LYS A 525 -12.52 -9.29 -14.64
C LYS A 525 -13.25 -9.51 -13.32
N THR A 526 -13.98 -10.62 -13.22
CA THR A 526 -14.48 -11.16 -11.95
C THR A 526 -13.66 -12.36 -11.53
N PHE A 527 -13.30 -12.42 -10.25
CA PHE A 527 -12.60 -13.52 -9.60
C PHE A 527 -13.50 -14.17 -8.56
N SER A 528 -13.31 -15.46 -8.31
CA SER A 528 -14.13 -16.25 -7.39
C SER A 528 -13.27 -16.92 -6.33
N GLY A 529 -13.91 -17.46 -5.29
CA GLY A 529 -13.23 -18.29 -4.29
C GLY A 529 -12.60 -17.52 -3.12
N PHE A 530 -13.01 -16.26 -2.90
CA PHE A 530 -12.54 -15.50 -1.74
C PHE A 530 -13.30 -15.84 -0.45
N GLY A 531 -14.51 -16.41 -0.54
CA GLY A 531 -15.36 -16.64 0.63
C GLY A 531 -16.03 -15.36 1.12
N ASP A 532 -16.40 -15.29 2.39
CA ASP A 532 -17.04 -14.13 3.00
C ASP A 532 -15.99 -13.03 3.27
N VAL A 533 -15.91 -12.07 2.34
CA VAL A 533 -14.94 -10.95 2.39
C VAL A 533 -15.27 -10.00 3.54
N LYS A 534 -14.30 -9.78 4.43
CA LYS A 534 -14.39 -8.89 5.61
C LYS A 534 -13.76 -7.52 5.38
N GLY A 535 -12.87 -7.41 4.41
CA GLY A 535 -12.34 -6.12 3.98
C GLY A 535 -11.34 -6.26 2.85
N MET A 536 -11.12 -5.15 2.14
CA MET A 536 -10.18 -5.06 1.04
C MET A 536 -9.44 -3.72 1.12
N VAL A 537 -8.12 -3.77 1.11
CA VAL A 537 -7.28 -2.57 1.12
C VAL A 537 -6.29 -2.62 -0.03
N TRP A 538 -6.01 -1.44 -0.59
CA TRP A 538 -4.93 -1.31 -1.55
C TRP A 538 -3.60 -1.22 -0.83
N CYS A 539 -2.70 -2.18 -1.08
CA CYS A 539 -1.34 -2.22 -0.57
C CYS A 539 -0.35 -1.75 -1.65
N THR A 540 0.70 -1.07 -1.23
CA THR A 540 1.80 -0.59 -2.09
C THR A 540 3.11 -0.59 -1.31
N ASN A 541 4.00 -1.52 -1.55
CA ASN A 541 5.31 -1.51 -0.92
C ASN A 541 6.15 -0.37 -1.51
N TYR A 542 6.53 0.57 -0.63
CA TYR A 542 7.51 1.61 -0.91
C TYR A 542 8.91 1.00 -0.75
N GLU A 543 9.64 0.87 -1.85
CA GLU A 543 11.08 0.60 -1.85
C GLU A 543 11.79 1.77 -2.52
N GLY A 544 11.70 2.95 -1.91
CA GLY A 544 12.59 4.06 -2.28
C GLY A 544 13.95 3.84 -1.64
N GLU A 545 14.88 3.23 -2.36
CA GLU A 545 16.31 3.39 -2.08
C GLU A 545 16.71 4.83 -2.40
N TYR A 546 17.29 5.54 -1.42
CA TYR A 546 18.02 6.79 -1.64
C TYR A 546 19.51 6.51 -1.73
#